data_AF-A0A661Y0V1-F1
#
_entry.id   AF-A0A661Y0V1-F1
#
_cell.length_a   1.000
_cell.length_b   1.000
_cell.length_c   1.000
_cell.angle_alpha   90.00
_cell.angle_beta   90.00
_cell.angle_gamma   90.00
#
_symmetry.space_group_name_H-M   'P 1'
#
loop_
_entity.id
_entity.type
_entity.pdbx_description
1 polymer ?
#
loop_
_entity_poly.entity_id
_entity_poly.type
_entity_poly.pdbx_seq_one_letter_code
_entity_poly.pdbx_strand_id
1 'polypeptide(L)'
;MNNETISFYFNWLNENFVAKGMNETLALGLSTLINCLFVVILVALFDVIARKVIVKAFRIFSNRTKTNFDNFLVESNFPKYIAHILPLGLVWYFEPFLFDGYPFISKVLKILIDIYFVLLSVWIIRSVLRSTMNYLNTKEKYGDKPLKSYVQILMIFAWGIGVFFIINIITGFSLASLTTLGAASAALLLIFRDTILGFVASIQVSVND
;
A
#
# COMPACT_ATOMS: atom_id res chain seq x y z
N MET A 1 -0.21 -23.82 11.70
CA MET A 1 0.38 -23.73 13.06
C MET A 1 -0.60 -22.95 13.91
N ASN A 2 -0.92 -23.39 15.13
CA ASN A 2 -1.83 -22.64 16.00
C ASN A 2 -1.11 -21.37 16.50
N ASN A 3 -1.83 -20.26 16.68
CA ASN A 3 -1.25 -19.00 17.16
C ASN A 3 -0.60 -19.18 18.55
N GLU A 4 -1.16 -20.03 19.39
CA GLU A 4 -0.61 -20.38 20.72
C GLU A 4 0.79 -20.99 20.63
N THR A 5 1.04 -21.84 19.63
CA THR A 5 2.37 -22.44 19.41
C THR A 5 3.40 -21.38 19.03
N ILE A 6 2.99 -20.37 18.25
CA ILE A 6 3.87 -19.27 17.85
C ILE A 6 4.19 -18.40 19.06
N SER A 7 3.17 -17.98 19.82
CA SER A 7 3.35 -17.22 21.06
C SER A 7 4.28 -17.94 22.04
N PHE A 8 4.16 -19.27 22.18
CA PHE A 8 5.07 -20.07 23.00
C PHE A 8 6.53 -19.90 22.57
N TYR A 9 6.84 -20.01 21.28
CA TYR A 9 8.22 -19.84 20.79
C TYR A 9 8.77 -18.42 20.99
N PHE A 10 7.94 -17.39 20.79
CA PHE A 10 8.36 -16.01 21.01
C PHE A 10 8.59 -15.70 22.50
N ASN A 11 7.81 -16.30 23.39
CA ASN A 11 7.94 -16.14 24.85
C ASN A 11 9.03 -17.02 25.47
N TRP A 12 9.43 -18.10 24.81
CA TRP A 12 10.40 -19.06 25.33
C TRP A 12 11.73 -18.42 25.76
N LEU A 13 12.27 -17.47 24.97
CA LEU A 13 13.50 -16.76 25.35
C LEU A 13 13.33 -15.93 26.62
N ASN A 14 12.19 -15.24 26.75
CA ASN A 14 11.88 -14.44 27.92
C ASN A 14 11.78 -15.32 29.17
N GLU A 15 11.01 -16.41 29.11
CA GLU A 15 10.85 -17.36 30.22
C GLU A 15 12.20 -17.95 30.67
N ASN A 16 13.08 -18.31 29.72
CA ASN A 16 14.41 -18.81 30.05
C ASN A 16 15.31 -17.77 30.71
N PHE A 17 15.24 -16.50 30.29
CA PHE A 17 16.01 -15.43 30.91
C PHE A 17 15.54 -15.14 32.34
N VAL A 18 14.22 -15.08 32.55
CA VAL A 18 13.63 -14.90 33.89
C VAL A 18 13.99 -16.09 34.79
N ALA A 19 13.89 -17.33 34.29
CA ALA A 19 14.28 -18.53 35.03
C ALA A 19 15.76 -18.55 35.45
N LYS A 20 16.64 -17.85 34.71
CA LYS A 20 18.06 -17.67 35.06
C LYS A 20 18.31 -16.51 36.03
N GLY A 21 17.26 -15.87 36.55
CA GLY A 21 17.35 -14.78 37.52
C GLY A 21 17.52 -13.39 36.90
N MET A 22 17.28 -13.23 35.59
CA MET A 22 17.31 -11.92 34.95
C MET A 22 16.08 -11.10 35.36
N ASN A 23 16.25 -9.78 35.52
CA ASN A 23 15.15 -8.85 35.73
C ASN A 23 14.13 -8.93 34.57
N GLU A 24 12.84 -8.97 34.89
CA GLU A 24 11.74 -9.17 33.92
C GLU A 24 11.76 -8.16 32.77
N THR A 25 12.03 -6.88 33.06
CA THR A 25 12.09 -5.83 32.03
C THR A 25 13.26 -6.03 31.08
N LEU A 26 14.42 -6.44 31.60
CA LEU A 26 15.61 -6.72 30.79
C LEU A 26 15.44 -8.01 29.98
N ALA A 27 14.83 -9.03 30.57
CA ALA A 27 14.52 -10.30 29.90
C ALA A 27 13.56 -10.08 28.72
N LEU A 28 12.50 -9.29 28.90
CA LEU A 28 11.53 -8.95 27.86
C LEU A 28 12.19 -8.14 26.74
N GLY A 29 12.96 -7.12 27.08
CA GLY A 29 13.65 -6.29 26.07
C GLY A 29 14.65 -7.08 25.24
N LEU A 30 15.48 -7.91 25.88
CA LEU A 30 16.50 -8.69 25.20
C LEU A 30 15.89 -9.80 24.32
N SER A 31 14.90 -10.53 24.84
CA SER A 31 14.19 -11.55 24.05
C SER A 31 13.49 -10.96 22.84
N THR A 32 12.83 -9.81 22.99
CA THR A 32 12.20 -9.07 21.88
C THR A 32 13.21 -8.64 20.84
N LEU A 33 14.37 -8.12 21.23
CA LEU A 33 15.44 -7.73 20.30
C LEU A 33 15.98 -8.94 19.51
N ILE A 34 16.21 -10.08 20.16
CA ILE A 34 16.67 -11.31 19.50
C ILE A 34 15.62 -11.82 18.51
N ASN A 35 14.35 -11.86 18.92
CA ASN A 35 13.24 -12.27 18.06
C ASN A 35 13.08 -11.34 16.85
N CYS A 36 13.21 -10.02 17.04
CA CYS A 36 13.22 -9.04 15.96
C CYS A 36 14.35 -9.32 14.96
N LEU A 37 15.58 -9.53 15.43
CA LEU A 37 16.71 -9.83 14.56
C LEU A 37 16.47 -11.10 13.75
N PHE A 38 15.95 -12.15 14.39
CA PHE A 38 15.59 -13.40 13.72
C PHE A 38 14.53 -13.20 12.64
N VAL A 39 13.44 -12.49 12.94
CA VAL A 39 12.37 -12.22 11.97
C VAL A 39 12.87 -11.33 10.83
N VAL A 40 13.71 -10.33 11.09
CA VAL A 40 14.30 -9.49 10.04
C VAL A 40 15.13 -10.32 9.07
N ILE A 41 15.96 -11.24 9.57
CA ILE A 41 16.75 -12.15 8.73
C ILE A 41 15.82 -13.05 7.90
N LEU A 42 14.77 -13.61 8.51
CA LEU A 42 13.79 -14.45 7.82
C LEU A 42 13.07 -13.69 6.72
N VAL A 43 12.57 -12.49 7.00
CA VAL A 43 11.89 -11.62 6.05
C VAL A 43 12.83 -11.22 4.91
N ALA A 44 14.08 -10.86 5.20
CA ALA A 44 15.06 -10.50 4.18
C ALA A 44 15.38 -11.68 3.26
N LEU A 45 15.55 -12.89 3.81
CA LEU A 45 15.75 -14.10 3.03
C LEU A 45 14.53 -14.37 2.14
N PHE A 46 13.32 -14.26 2.70
CA PHE A 46 12.08 -14.49 1.96
C PHE A 46 11.88 -13.45 0.86
N ASP A 47 12.20 -12.17 1.09
CA ASP A 47 12.15 -11.13 0.06
C ASP A 47 13.07 -11.45 -1.11
N VAL A 48 14.32 -11.83 -0.85
CA VAL A 48 15.29 -12.19 -1.89
C VAL A 48 14.79 -13.38 -2.72
N ILE A 49 14.28 -14.42 -2.05
CA ILE A 49 13.73 -15.62 -2.70
C ILE A 49 12.48 -15.26 -3.52
N ALA A 50 11.49 -14.60 -2.91
CA ALA A 50 10.25 -14.19 -3.54
C ALA A 50 10.51 -13.35 -4.79
N ARG A 51 11.37 -12.34 -4.68
CA ARG A 51 11.78 -11.49 -5.80
C ARG A 51 12.41 -12.30 -6.92
N LYS A 52 13.34 -13.21 -6.60
CA LYS A 52 14.01 -14.04 -7.61
C LYS A 52 13.04 -14.98 -8.31
N VAL A 53 12.16 -15.64 -7.55
CA VAL A 53 11.16 -16.59 -8.08
C VAL A 53 10.12 -15.87 -8.92
N ILE A 54 9.48 -14.83 -8.38
CA ILE A 54 8.39 -14.10 -9.06
C ILE A 54 8.91 -13.40 -10.32
N VAL A 55 10.01 -12.64 -10.23
CA VAL A 55 10.56 -11.95 -11.41
C VAL A 55 10.97 -12.95 -12.50
N LYS A 56 11.58 -14.09 -12.13
CA LYS A 56 11.94 -15.13 -13.09
C LYS A 56 10.72 -15.80 -13.71
N ALA A 57 9.69 -16.09 -12.91
CA ALA A 57 8.43 -16.68 -13.39
C ALA A 57 7.76 -15.76 -14.41
N PHE A 58 7.65 -14.46 -14.12
CA PHE A 58 7.10 -13.48 -15.06
C PHE A 58 7.92 -13.39 -16.35
N ARG A 59 9.26 -13.40 -16.29
CA ARG A 59 10.11 -13.43 -17.49
C ARG A 59 9.89 -14.68 -18.34
N ILE A 60 9.80 -15.86 -17.71
CA ILE A 60 9.56 -17.13 -18.43
C ILE A 60 8.19 -17.12 -19.11
N PHE A 61 7.16 -16.67 -18.40
CA PHE A 61 5.80 -16.58 -18.93
C PHE A 61 5.72 -15.61 -20.12
N SER A 62 6.34 -14.44 -19.96
CA SER A 62 6.38 -13.39 -20.97
C SER A 62 7.06 -13.82 -22.28
N ASN A 63 8.07 -14.69 -22.20
CA ASN A 63 8.73 -15.25 -23.39
C ASN A 63 7.89 -16.30 -24.11
N ARG A 64 6.81 -16.81 -23.50
CA ARG A 64 5.95 -17.86 -24.06
C ARG A 64 4.62 -17.35 -24.60
N THR A 65 4.21 -16.12 -24.27
CA THR A 65 2.93 -15.58 -24.71
C THR A 65 3.00 -15.02 -26.13
N LYS A 66 1.91 -15.18 -26.88
CA LYS A 66 1.77 -14.60 -28.24
C LYS A 66 1.61 -13.07 -28.19
N THR A 67 1.24 -12.53 -27.03
CA THR A 67 1.01 -11.11 -26.79
C THR A 67 2.21 -10.47 -26.10
N ASN A 68 2.74 -9.38 -26.66
CA ASN A 68 3.88 -8.66 -26.07
C ASN A 68 3.53 -7.83 -24.81
N PHE A 69 2.28 -7.83 -24.34
CA PHE A 69 1.85 -7.07 -23.15
C PHE A 69 2.62 -7.46 -21.89
N ASP A 70 2.89 -8.76 -21.72
CA ASP A 70 3.60 -9.28 -20.54
C ASP A 70 5.04 -8.75 -20.44
N ASN A 71 5.68 -8.47 -21.59
CA ASN A 71 7.02 -7.88 -21.62
C ASN A 71 6.97 -6.46 -21.03
N PHE A 72 5.94 -5.68 -21.39
CA PHE A 72 5.72 -4.36 -20.83
C PHE A 72 5.40 -4.38 -19.33
N LEU A 73 4.76 -5.44 -18.80
CA LEU A 73 4.57 -5.63 -17.35
C LEU A 73 5.89 -5.89 -16.62
N VAL A 74 6.77 -6.72 -17.21
CA VAL A 74 8.09 -6.98 -16.62
C VAL A 74 8.94 -5.70 -16.58
N GLU A 75 8.93 -4.92 -17.67
CA GLU A 75 9.68 -3.66 -17.78
C GLU A 75 9.18 -2.55 -16.86
N SER A 76 7.91 -2.57 -16.47
CA SER A 76 7.33 -1.56 -15.58
C SER A 76 7.53 -1.84 -14.08
N ASN A 77 8.36 -2.84 -13.74
CA ASN A 77 8.62 -3.34 -12.38
C ASN A 77 7.42 -4.01 -11.68
N PHE A 78 6.35 -4.37 -12.40
CA PHE A 78 5.17 -5.01 -11.81
C PHE A 78 5.54 -6.28 -11.00
N PRO A 79 6.35 -7.22 -11.52
CA PRO A 79 6.71 -8.43 -10.78
C PRO A 79 7.49 -8.12 -9.50
N LYS A 80 8.27 -7.03 -9.50
CA LYS A 80 9.02 -6.58 -8.34
C LYS A 80 8.07 -6.08 -7.25
N TYR A 81 7.07 -5.26 -7.58
CA TYR A 81 6.10 -4.78 -6.59
C TYR A 81 5.26 -5.92 -6.01
N ILE A 82 4.79 -6.85 -6.85
CA ILE A 82 4.09 -8.06 -6.41
C ILE A 82 4.97 -8.88 -5.46
N ALA A 83 6.27 -9.02 -5.76
CA ALA A 83 7.18 -9.76 -4.90
C ALA A 83 7.35 -9.16 -3.50
N HIS A 84 7.16 -7.85 -3.31
CA HIS A 84 7.25 -7.21 -2.00
C HIS A 84 5.97 -7.39 -1.15
N ILE A 85 4.84 -7.84 -1.74
CA ILE A 85 3.63 -8.18 -0.97
C ILE A 85 3.92 -9.32 0.00
N LEU A 86 4.67 -10.31 -0.46
CA LEU A 86 5.01 -11.51 0.30
C LEU A 86 5.80 -11.23 1.60
N PRO A 87 6.97 -10.56 1.57
CA PRO A 87 7.69 -10.21 2.80
C PRO A 87 6.89 -9.24 3.68
N LEU A 88 6.11 -8.32 3.10
CA LEU A 88 5.22 -7.45 3.88
C LEU A 88 4.16 -8.25 4.65
N GLY A 89 3.56 -9.26 4.02
CA GLY A 89 2.61 -10.16 4.66
C GLY A 89 3.22 -10.96 5.81
N LEU A 90 4.49 -11.35 5.70
CA LEU A 90 5.22 -11.98 6.81
C LEU A 90 5.41 -11.01 7.98
N VAL A 91 5.82 -9.77 7.71
CA VAL A 91 5.96 -8.75 8.77
C VAL A 91 4.61 -8.55 9.46
N TRP A 92 3.52 -8.39 8.69
CA TRP A 92 2.16 -8.25 9.22
C TRP A 92 1.73 -9.43 10.09
N TYR A 93 2.10 -10.65 9.70
CA TYR A 93 1.76 -11.86 10.45
C TYR A 93 2.53 -12.01 11.76
N PHE A 94 3.84 -11.68 11.77
CA PHE A 94 4.70 -11.84 12.94
C PHE A 94 4.65 -10.66 13.91
N GLU A 95 4.25 -9.48 13.45
CA GLU A 95 4.12 -8.25 14.24
C GLU A 95 3.44 -8.45 15.62
N PRO A 96 2.23 -9.06 15.73
CA PRO A 96 1.55 -9.17 17.02
C PRO A 96 2.29 -10.07 18.02
N PHE A 97 3.09 -11.02 17.54
CA PHE A 97 3.87 -11.91 18.40
C PHE A 97 5.20 -11.27 18.83
N LEU A 98 5.77 -10.40 18.00
CA LEU A 98 7.01 -9.69 18.29
C LEU A 98 6.83 -8.60 19.34
N PHE A 99 5.69 -7.92 19.33
CA PHE A 99 5.46 -6.71 20.13
C PHE A 99 4.30 -6.85 21.13
N ASP A 100 3.95 -8.07 21.54
CA ASP A 100 2.90 -8.35 22.53
C ASP A 100 3.14 -7.58 23.85
N GLY A 101 4.39 -7.50 24.31
CA GLY A 101 4.80 -6.71 25.49
C GLY A 101 4.92 -5.19 25.25
N TYR A 102 4.72 -4.71 24.02
CA TYR A 102 4.94 -3.31 23.61
C TYR A 102 3.77 -2.78 22.77
N PRO A 103 2.58 -2.57 23.36
CA PRO A 103 1.35 -2.25 22.62
C PRO A 103 1.44 -0.94 21.82
N PHE A 104 2.19 0.05 22.30
CA PHE A 104 2.42 1.28 21.55
C PHE A 104 3.25 1.05 20.28
N ILE A 105 4.34 0.27 20.39
CA ILE A 105 5.20 -0.05 19.25
C ILE A 105 4.43 -0.89 18.23
N SER A 106 3.68 -1.89 18.70
CA SER A 106 2.80 -2.71 17.88
C SER A 106 1.82 -1.85 17.06
N LYS A 107 1.10 -0.94 17.73
CA LYS A 107 0.16 -0.03 17.07
C LYS A 107 0.83 0.83 15.99
N VAL A 108 1.98 1.43 16.29
CA VAL A 108 2.71 2.27 15.33
C VAL A 108 3.20 1.44 14.15
N LEU A 109 3.76 0.26 14.40
CA LEU A 109 4.28 -0.61 13.34
C LEU A 109 3.16 -1.10 12.43
N LYS A 110 2.00 -1.48 12.98
CA LYS A 110 0.81 -1.85 12.20
C LYS A 110 0.35 -0.73 11.27
N ILE A 111 0.28 0.51 11.76
CA ILE A 111 -0.03 1.69 10.94
C ILE A 111 0.98 1.84 9.78
N LEU A 112 2.27 1.67 10.05
CA LEU A 112 3.31 1.77 9.02
C LEU A 112 3.20 0.66 7.98
N ILE A 113 2.92 -0.58 8.40
CA ILE A 113 2.69 -1.74 7.52
C ILE A 113 1.50 -1.46 6.59
N ASP A 114 0.38 -1.01 7.15
CA ASP A 114 -0.85 -0.74 6.40
C ASP A 114 -0.65 0.42 5.40
N ILE A 115 0.05 1.50 5.80
CA ILE A 115 0.40 2.60 4.89
C ILE A 115 1.30 2.10 3.76
N TYR A 116 2.32 1.30 4.08
CA TYR A 116 3.20 0.75 3.06
C TYR A 116 2.46 -0.18 2.09
N PHE A 117 1.50 -0.98 2.58
CA PHE A 117 0.63 -1.80 1.73
C PHE A 117 -0.20 -0.95 0.75
N VAL A 118 -0.75 0.18 1.20
CA VAL A 118 -1.47 1.13 0.33
C VAL A 118 -0.55 1.70 -0.75
N LEU A 119 0.66 2.16 -0.39
CA LEU A 119 1.63 2.69 -1.34
C LEU A 119 2.04 1.65 -2.38
N LEU A 120 2.29 0.42 -1.93
CA LEU A 120 2.64 -0.70 -2.79
C LEU A 120 1.51 -1.00 -3.78
N SER A 121 0.25 -0.95 -3.32
CA SER A 121 -0.93 -1.10 -4.18
C SER A 121 -1.01 -0.01 -5.26
N VAL A 122 -0.77 1.26 -4.91
CA VAL A 122 -0.73 2.37 -5.88
C VAL A 122 0.41 2.17 -6.89
N TRP A 123 1.58 1.70 -6.46
CA TRP A 123 2.70 1.40 -7.37
C TRP A 123 2.40 0.25 -8.33
N ILE A 124 1.68 -0.78 -7.88
CA ILE A 124 1.19 -1.86 -8.75
C ILE A 124 0.24 -1.29 -9.81
N ILE A 125 -0.76 -0.49 -9.41
CA ILE A 125 -1.70 0.14 -10.36
C ILE A 125 -0.93 0.99 -11.36
N ARG A 126 0.01 1.82 -10.90
CA ARG A 126 0.86 2.64 -11.77
C ARG A 126 1.63 1.80 -12.78
N SER A 127 2.20 0.70 -12.32
CA SER A 127 2.98 -0.24 -13.12
C SER A 127 2.11 -0.84 -14.23
N VAL A 128 0.91 -1.33 -13.90
CA VAL A 128 -0.08 -1.84 -14.87
C VAL A 128 -0.50 -0.76 -15.87
N LEU A 129 -0.89 0.43 -15.41
CA LEU A 129 -1.31 1.51 -16.30
C LEU A 129 -0.21 1.93 -17.27
N ARG A 130 1.04 1.98 -16.81
CA ARG A 130 2.19 2.31 -17.65
C ARG A 130 2.46 1.22 -18.68
N SER A 131 2.37 -0.07 -18.28
CA SER A 131 2.50 -1.19 -19.22
C SER A 131 1.42 -1.17 -20.28
N THR A 132 0.18 -0.89 -19.90
CA THR A 132 -0.96 -0.77 -20.83
C THR A 132 -0.74 0.37 -21.81
N MET A 133 -0.31 1.56 -21.34
CA MET A 133 0.01 2.68 -22.22
C MET A 133 1.13 2.33 -23.21
N ASN A 134 2.23 1.75 -22.72
CA ASN A 134 3.36 1.38 -23.58
C ASN A 134 2.95 0.33 -24.62
N TYR A 135 2.15 -0.67 -24.23
CA TYR A 135 1.62 -1.66 -25.14
C TYR A 135 0.69 -1.06 -26.19
N LEU A 136 -0.25 -0.20 -25.78
CA LEU A 136 -1.18 0.45 -26.70
C LEU A 136 -0.48 1.37 -27.69
N ASN A 137 0.60 2.06 -27.28
CA ASN A 137 1.43 2.88 -28.17
C ASN A 137 2.08 2.08 -29.32
N THR A 138 2.22 0.74 -29.20
CA THR A 138 2.73 -0.10 -30.30
C THR A 138 1.69 -0.38 -31.39
N LYS A 139 0.42 -0.01 -31.17
CA LYS A 139 -0.68 -0.29 -32.08
C LYS A 139 -1.03 0.99 -32.84
N GLU A 140 -0.97 0.90 -34.16
CA GLU A 140 -1.26 2.02 -35.08
C GLU A 140 -2.60 2.73 -34.76
N LYS A 141 -3.63 1.96 -34.41
CA LYS A 141 -4.96 2.46 -33.99
C LYS A 141 -4.94 3.48 -32.83
N TYR A 142 -3.91 3.45 -31.99
CA TYR A 142 -3.84 4.29 -30.78
C TYR A 142 -2.70 5.33 -30.83
N GLY A 143 -1.96 5.43 -31.95
CA GLY A 143 -0.81 6.34 -32.07
C GLY A 143 -1.15 7.82 -31.85
N ASP A 144 -2.32 8.26 -32.32
CA ASP A 144 -2.76 9.66 -32.22
C ASP A 144 -3.56 9.96 -30.94
N LYS A 145 -3.72 8.97 -30.05
CA LYS A 145 -4.50 9.14 -28.82
C LYS A 145 -3.59 9.65 -27.70
N PRO A 146 -4.05 10.60 -26.86
CA PRO A 146 -3.26 11.14 -25.75
C PRO A 146 -3.24 10.15 -24.54
N LEU A 147 -2.71 8.94 -24.75
CA LEU A 147 -2.71 7.86 -23.74
C LEU A 147 -2.02 8.27 -22.43
N LYS A 148 -1.00 9.12 -22.52
CA LYS A 148 -0.31 9.68 -21.35
C LYS A 148 -1.26 10.49 -20.46
N SER A 149 -2.11 11.33 -21.06
CA SER A 149 -3.10 12.12 -20.32
C SER A 149 -4.14 11.23 -19.66
N TYR A 150 -4.59 10.15 -20.33
CA TYR A 150 -5.51 9.19 -19.73
C TYR A 150 -4.90 8.45 -18.53
N VAL A 151 -3.66 7.96 -18.66
CA VAL A 151 -2.95 7.35 -17.52
C VAL A 151 -2.77 8.34 -16.38
N GLN A 152 -2.47 9.61 -16.68
CA GLN A 152 -2.31 10.64 -15.66
C GLN A 152 -3.61 10.87 -14.87
N ILE A 153 -4.75 10.95 -15.56
CA ILE A 153 -6.06 11.09 -14.91
C ILE A 153 -6.36 9.88 -14.02
N LEU A 154 -6.15 8.66 -14.52
CA LEU A 154 -6.33 7.44 -13.72
C LEU A 154 -5.39 7.39 -12.50
N MET A 155 -4.16 7.90 -12.63
CA MET A 155 -3.23 8.01 -11.52
C MET A 155 -3.67 9.03 -10.46
N ILE A 156 -4.33 10.13 -10.85
CA ILE A 156 -4.92 11.07 -9.89
C ILE A 156 -5.98 10.36 -9.04
N PHE A 157 -6.86 9.57 -9.67
CA PHE A 157 -7.85 8.77 -8.94
C PHE A 157 -7.19 7.73 -8.03
N ALA A 158 -6.18 6.99 -8.53
CA ALA A 158 -5.47 5.99 -7.73
C ALA A 158 -4.79 6.61 -6.50
N TRP A 159 -4.14 7.78 -6.66
CA TRP A 159 -3.56 8.51 -5.54
C TRP A 159 -4.62 9.09 -4.59
N GLY A 160 -5.75 9.59 -5.12
CA GLY A 160 -6.86 10.06 -4.30
C GLY A 160 -7.40 8.96 -3.38
N ILE A 161 -7.61 7.75 -3.92
CA ILE A 161 -8.02 6.57 -3.15
C ILE A 161 -6.92 6.17 -2.15
N GLY A 162 -5.65 6.16 -2.56
CA GLY A 162 -4.53 5.84 -1.68
C GLY A 162 -4.40 6.80 -0.50
N VAL A 163 -4.47 8.11 -0.75
CA VAL A 163 -4.45 9.15 0.30
C VAL A 163 -5.64 9.01 1.23
N PHE A 164 -6.82 8.74 0.69
CA PHE A 164 -8.00 8.46 1.50
C PHE A 164 -7.78 7.28 2.46
N PHE A 165 -7.25 6.16 1.98
CA PHE A 165 -6.93 5.01 2.85
C PHE A 165 -5.86 5.34 3.88
N ILE A 166 -4.83 6.12 3.54
CA ILE A 166 -3.82 6.55 4.51
C ILE A 166 -4.44 7.41 5.62
N ILE A 167 -5.32 8.36 5.25
CA ILE A 167 -6.06 9.16 6.23
C ILE A 167 -6.93 8.25 7.10
N ASN A 168 -7.66 7.30 6.50
CA ASN A 168 -8.47 6.33 7.23
C ASN A 168 -7.64 5.53 8.25
N ILE A 169 -6.46 5.04 7.87
CA ILE A 169 -5.56 4.29 8.76
C ILE A 169 -5.09 5.13 9.95
N ILE A 170 -4.72 6.40 9.71
CA ILE A 170 -4.16 7.27 10.76
C ILE A 170 -5.25 7.81 11.69
N THR A 171 -6.41 8.15 11.14
CA THR A 171 -7.45 8.92 11.86
C THR A 171 -8.70 8.13 12.19
N GLY A 172 -8.88 6.95 11.59
CA GLY A 172 -10.14 6.19 11.63
C GLY A 172 -11.23 6.76 10.72
N PHE A 173 -10.93 7.79 9.90
CA PHE A 173 -11.92 8.47 9.07
C PHE A 173 -12.49 7.53 8.00
N SER A 174 -13.73 7.08 8.20
CA SER A 174 -14.35 6.02 7.40
C SER A 174 -14.97 6.54 6.09
N LEU A 175 -15.38 5.62 5.22
CA LEU A 175 -16.17 5.96 4.02
C LEU A 175 -17.46 6.70 4.38
N ALA A 176 -18.11 6.32 5.49
CA ALA A 176 -19.31 6.99 5.99
C ALA A 176 -19.04 8.46 6.39
N SER A 177 -17.84 8.72 6.91
CA SER A 177 -17.39 10.07 7.23
C SER A 177 -17.21 10.90 5.94
N LEU A 178 -16.69 10.30 4.86
CA LEU A 178 -16.57 10.95 3.56
C LEU A 178 -17.93 11.23 2.91
N THR A 179 -18.88 10.29 2.99
CA THR A 179 -20.25 10.51 2.48
C THR A 179 -20.96 11.61 3.25
N THR A 180 -20.72 11.71 4.57
CA THR A 180 -21.28 12.78 5.39
C THR A 180 -20.72 14.14 4.99
N LEU A 181 -19.40 14.25 4.76
CA LEU A 181 -18.79 15.46 4.21
C LEU A 181 -19.33 15.80 2.82
N GLY A 182 -19.45 14.80 1.93
CA GLY A 182 -20.00 14.98 0.59
C GLY A 182 -21.44 15.50 0.61
N ALA A 183 -22.28 14.95 1.50
CA ALA A 183 -23.65 15.41 1.70
C ALA A 183 -23.69 16.84 2.25
N ALA A 184 -22.85 17.17 3.23
CA ALA A 184 -22.72 18.53 3.75
C ALA A 184 -22.25 19.52 2.69
N SER A 185 -21.27 19.14 1.87
CA SER A 185 -20.79 19.95 0.73
C SER A 185 -21.87 20.16 -0.33
N ALA A 186 -22.65 19.13 -0.66
CA ALA A 186 -23.78 19.24 -1.57
C ALA A 186 -24.87 20.17 -1.00
N ALA A 187 -25.19 20.04 0.28
CA ALA A 187 -26.12 20.94 0.96
C ALA A 187 -25.62 22.40 0.96
N LEU A 188 -24.33 22.62 1.23
CA LEU A 188 -23.71 23.95 1.12
C LEU A 188 -23.78 24.51 -0.30
N LEU A 189 -23.47 23.70 -1.32
CA LEU A 189 -23.60 24.10 -2.73
C LEU A 189 -25.05 24.46 -3.09
N LEU A 190 -26.03 23.76 -2.53
CA LEU A 190 -27.45 24.07 -2.72
C LEU A 190 -27.83 25.40 -2.08
N ILE A 191 -27.36 25.66 -0.85
CA ILE A 191 -27.63 26.92 -0.14
C ILE A 191 -27.02 28.12 -0.88
N PHE A 192 -25.79 27.98 -1.40
CA PHE A 192 -25.08 29.06 -2.09
C PHE A 192 -25.30 29.11 -3.60
N ARG A 193 -26.21 28.28 -4.14
CA ARG A 193 -26.42 28.15 -5.59
C ARG A 193 -26.66 29.50 -6.27
N ASP A 194 -27.58 30.30 -5.72
CA ASP A 194 -27.97 31.57 -6.33
C ASP A 194 -26.89 32.64 -6.19
N THR A 195 -26.15 32.64 -5.07
CA THR A 195 -24.99 33.53 -4.88
C THR A 195 -23.89 33.23 -5.89
N ILE A 196 -23.60 31.94 -6.14
CA ILE A 196 -22.61 31.52 -7.14
C ILE A 196 -23.06 31.95 -8.55
N LEU A 197 -24.34 31.74 -8.89
CA LEU A 197 -24.89 32.15 -10.18
C LEU A 197 -24.86 33.67 -10.37
N GLY A 198 -25.18 34.45 -9.33
CA GLY A 198 -25.09 35.91 -9.35
C GLY A 198 -23.65 36.42 -9.55
N PHE A 199 -22.67 35.77 -8.92
CA PHE A 199 -21.25 36.09 -9.10
C PHE A 199 -20.77 35.77 -10.53
N VAL A 200 -21.14 34.61 -11.07
CA VAL A 200 -20.82 34.24 -12.46
C VAL A 200 -21.45 35.23 -13.44
N ALA A 201 -22.71 35.64 -13.20
CA ALA A 201 -23.39 36.63 -14.02
C ALA A 201 -22.68 37.99 -13.99
N SER A 202 -22.21 38.47 -12.83
CA SER A 202 -21.47 39.74 -12.75
C SER A 202 -20.15 39.70 -13.54
N ILE A 203 -19.42 38.58 -13.50
CA ILE A 203 -18.20 38.43 -14.32
C ILE A 203 -18.53 38.41 -15.81
N GLN A 204 -19.59 37.70 -16.20
CA GLN A 204 -20.00 37.62 -17.61
C GLN A 204 -20.39 38.99 -18.18
N VAL A 205 -21.08 39.82 -17.41
CA VAL A 205 -21.43 41.20 -17.81
C VAL A 205 -20.17 42.05 -17.95
N SER A 206 -19.25 42.03 -16.97
CA SER A 206 -18.02 42.86 -17.03
C SER A 206 -17.00 42.43 -18.08
N VAL A 207 -17.07 41.21 -18.60
CA VAL A 207 -16.20 40.74 -19.69
C VAL A 207 -16.81 41.03 -21.07
N ASN A 208 -18.13 41.23 -21.13
CA ASN A 208 -18.88 41.48 -22.36
C ASN A 208 -19.15 42.99 -22.61
N ASP A 209 -18.90 43.84 -21.62
CA ASP A 209 -18.66 45.28 -21.78
C ASP A 209 -17.19 45.56 -22.13
#